data_AF-A0A0F9DL99-F1
#
_entry.id   AF-A0A0F9DL99-F1
#
_cell.length_a   1.000
_cell.length_b   1.000
_cell.length_c   1.000
_cell.angle_alpha   90.00
_cell.angle_beta   90.00
_cell.angle_gamma   90.00
#
_symmetry.space_group_name_H-M   'P 1'
#
loop_
_entity.id
_entity.type
_entity.pdbx_description
1 polymer ?
#
loop_
_entity_poly.entity_id
_entity_poly.type
_entity_poly.pdbx_seq_one_letter_code
_entity_poly.pdbx_strand_id
1 'polypeptide(L)' 'MPSKLNLAETMPVLKEATLSLLGKGKSNATPGRILAERLQEKDTRKIRLAIQELVAQGIPVIGLATHGYFIAE' A
#
# COMPACT_ATOMS: atom_id res chain seq x y z
N MET A 1 16.47 -17.58 -15.26
CA MET A 1 16.14 -16.15 -15.13
C MET A 1 14.63 -16.05 -14.95
N PRO A 2 14.06 -15.73 -13.78
CA PRO A 2 12.62 -15.57 -13.69
C PRO A 2 12.22 -14.14 -14.13
N SER A 3 11.54 -14.12 -15.27
CA SER A 3 10.29 -13.41 -15.54
C SER A 3 10.15 -11.99 -14.97
N LYS A 4 10.16 -11.01 -15.88
CA LYS A 4 9.49 -9.71 -15.68
C LYS A 4 8.00 -9.99 -15.44
N LEU A 5 7.61 -10.10 -14.17
CA LEU A 5 6.20 -10.08 -13.77
C LEU A 5 5.58 -8.80 -14.33
N ASN A 6 4.57 -8.96 -15.18
CA ASN A 6 3.80 -7.86 -15.72
C ASN A 6 3.17 -7.09 -14.56
N LEU A 7 3.46 -5.78 -14.49
CA LEU A 7 2.94 -4.87 -13.45
C LEU A 7 1.40 -4.89 -13.35
N ALA A 8 0.71 -5.25 -14.44
CA ALA A 8 -0.75 -5.33 -14.51
C ALA A 8 -1.35 -6.52 -13.73
N GLU A 9 -0.67 -7.66 -13.68
CA GLU A 9 -1.15 -8.85 -12.94
C GLU A 9 -0.83 -8.76 -11.45
N THR A 10 0.21 -7.99 -11.10
CA THR A 10 0.70 -7.87 -9.72
C THR A 10 0.03 -6.73 -8.94
N MET A 11 -0.52 -5.72 -9.62
CA MET A 11 -1.14 -4.57 -8.94
C MET A 11 -2.40 -4.93 -8.14
N PRO A 12 -3.37 -5.72 -8.64
CA PRO A 12 -4.53 -6.12 -7.85
C PRO A 12 -4.13 -6.84 -6.55
N VAL A 13 -3.21 -7.80 -6.64
CA VAL A 13 -2.66 -8.53 -5.50
C VAL A 13 -1.95 -7.60 -4.52
N LEU A 14 -1.14 -6.68 -5.03
CA LEU A 14 -0.42 -5.70 -4.21
C LEU A 14 -1.39 -4.76 -3.49
N LYS A 15 -2.50 -4.36 -4.12
CA LYS A 15 -3.54 -3.52 -3.51
C LYS A 15 -4.23 -4.24 -2.36
N GLU A 16 -4.69 -5.47 -2.58
CA GLU A 16 -5.35 -6.26 -1.53
C GLU A 16 -4.40 -6.52 -0.36
N ALA A 17 -3.14 -6.88 -0.64
CA ALA A 17 -2.14 -7.08 0.38
C ALA A 17 -1.75 -5.78 1.10
N THR A 18 -1.74 -4.65 0.41
CA THR A 18 -1.53 -3.33 1.04
C THR A 18 -2.71 -3.00 1.96
N LEU A 19 -3.94 -3.21 1.50
CA LEU A 19 -5.15 -2.94 2.26
C LEU A 19 -5.22 -3.77 3.54
N SER A 20 -4.88 -5.05 3.49
CA SER A 20 -4.91 -5.95 4.66
C SER A 20 -3.89 -5.56 5.74
N LEU A 21 -2.84 -4.82 5.38
CA LEU A 21 -1.82 -4.31 6.30
C LEU A 21 -2.13 -2.92 6.85
N LEU A 22 -3.07 -2.18 6.26
CA LEU A 22 -3.43 -0.86 6.74
C LEU A 22 -4.33 -0.95 7.97
N GLY A 23 -3.89 -0.30 9.04
CA GLY A 23 -4.70 -0.11 10.23
C GLY A 23 -5.78 0.95 10.04
N LYS A 24 -6.83 0.87 10.86
CA LYS A 24 -7.90 1.86 10.95
C LYS A 24 -7.57 2.94 11.97
N GLY A 25 -7.78 4.19 11.62
CA GLY A 25 -7.50 5.36 12.44
C GLY A 25 -6.00 5.72 12.52
N LYS A 26 -5.73 7.00 12.84
CA LYS A 26 -4.37 7.58 12.84
C LYS A 26 -3.38 6.86 13.75
N SER A 27 -3.84 6.31 14.88
CA SER A 27 -2.99 5.60 15.85
C SER A 27 -2.39 4.31 15.28
N ASN A 28 -2.98 3.75 14.22
CA ASN A 28 -2.53 2.52 13.56
C ASN A 28 -1.85 2.79 12.21
N ALA A 29 -1.38 4.02 11.98
CA ALA A 29 -0.69 4.39 10.77
C ALA A 29 0.58 3.56 10.56
N THR A 30 0.75 3.05 9.34
CA THR A 30 1.90 2.23 8.96
C THR A 30 2.75 2.98 7.94
N PRO A 31 4.06 3.21 8.22
CA PRO A 31 4.95 3.85 7.26
C PRO A 31 5.06 3.06 5.95
N GLY A 32 5.13 3.76 4.81
CA GLY A 32 5.23 3.11 3.49
C GLY A 32 6.44 2.19 3.33
N ARG A 33 7.55 2.50 4.02
CA ARG A 33 8.72 1.62 4.09
C ARG A 33 8.40 0.29 4.77
N ILE A 34 7.66 0.33 5.88
CA ILE A 34 7.25 -0.88 6.61
C ILE A 34 6.28 -1.71 5.78
N LEU A 35 5.35 -1.06 5.05
CA LEU A 35 4.49 -1.76 4.08
C LEU A 35 5.32 -2.46 2.99
N ALA A 36 6.30 -1.76 2.40
CA ALA A 36 7.18 -2.32 1.39
C ALA A 36 7.99 -3.52 1.92
N GLU A 37 8.55 -3.41 3.12
CA GLU A 37 9.28 -4.49 3.79
C GLU A 37 8.39 -5.71 4.06
N ARG A 38 7.17 -5.51 4.59
CA ARG A 38 6.20 -6.59 4.85
C ARG A 38 5.73 -7.28 3.58
N LEU A 39 5.60 -6.53 2.49
CA LEU A 39 5.18 -7.04 1.18
C LEU A 39 6.35 -7.55 0.33
N GLN A 40 7.58 -7.56 0.88
CA GLN A 40 8.81 -7.91 0.18
C GLN A 40 9.00 -7.14 -1.14
N GLU A 41 8.45 -5.92 -1.22
CA GLU A 41 8.49 -5.08 -2.39
C GLU A 41 9.63 -4.07 -2.24
N LYS A 42 10.59 -4.11 -3.18
CA LYS A 42 11.76 -3.22 -3.14
C LYS A 42 11.43 -1.81 -3.62
N ASP A 43 10.41 -1.66 -4.47
CA ASP A 43 10.00 -0.36 -5.00
C ASP A 43 8.84 0.25 -4.19
N THR A 44 9.19 1.14 -3.26
CA THR A 44 8.22 1.90 -2.45
C THR A 44 7.26 2.75 -3.30
N ARG A 45 7.59 3.05 -4.56
CA ARG A 45 6.66 3.75 -5.47
C ARG A 45 5.47 2.87 -5.83
N LYS A 46 5.63 1.55 -5.92
CA LYS A 46 4.49 0.65 -6.16
C LYS A 46 3.52 0.61 -5.00
N ILE A 47 4.01 0.68 -3.76
CA ILE A 47 3.15 0.82 -2.57
C ILE A 47 2.34 2.11 -2.65
N ARG A 48 2.98 3.22 -3.04
CA ARG A 48 2.27 4.49 -3.22
C ARG A 48 1.19 4.40 -4.32
N LEU A 49 1.50 3.76 -5.45
CA LEU A 49 0.54 3.55 -6.54
C LEU A 49 -0.64 2.66 -6.09
N ALA A 50 -0.37 1.58 -5.37
CA ALA A 50 -1.40 0.72 -4.81
C ALA A 50 -2.32 1.49 -3.85
N ILE A 51 -1.77 2.37 -3.01
CA ILE A 51 -2.55 3.22 -2.11
C ILE A 51 -3.41 4.23 -2.89
N GLN A 52 -2.86 4.86 -3.93
CA GLN A 52 -3.61 5.79 -4.78
C GLN A 52 -4.80 5.10 -5.48
N GLU A 53 -4.61 3.87 -5.92
CA GLU A 53 -5.68 3.06 -6.50
C GLU A 53 -6.76 2.69 -5.48
N LEU A 54 -6.38 2.34 -4.24
CA LEU A 54 -7.36 2.09 -3.15
C LEU A 54 -8.21 3.35 -2.90
N VAL A 55 -7.58 4.53 -2.90
CA VAL A 55 -8.28 5.82 -2.78
C VAL A 55 -9.20 6.07 -3.97
N ALA A 56 -8.74 5.80 -5.19
CA ALA A 56 -9.56 5.92 -6.41
C ALA A 56 -10.79 4.97 -6.40
N GLN A 57 -10.69 3.84 -5.70
CA GLN A 57 -11.79 2.90 -5.47
C GLN A 57 -12.72 3.30 -4.32
N GLY A 58 -12.49 4.46 -3.69
CA GLY A 58 -13.32 4.98 -2.61
C GLY A 58 -12.94 4.49 -1.21
N ILE A 59 -11.82 3.77 -1.06
CA ILE A 59 -11.32 3.40 0.27
C ILE A 59 -10.62 4.63 0.86
N PRO A 60 -11.02 5.12 2.05
CA PRO A 60 -10.56 6.40 2.56
C PRO A 60 -9.18 6.28 3.22
N VAL A 61 -8.14 5.94 2.45
CA VAL A 61 -6.76 5.87 2.96
C VAL A 61 -6.17 7.28 3.08
N ILE A 62 -5.67 7.62 4.27
CA ILE A 62 -4.97 8.87 4.55
C ILE A 62 -3.47 8.59 4.65
N GLY A 63 -2.66 9.41 3.98
CA GLY A 63 -1.21 9.44 4.15
C GLY A 63 -0.76 10.68 4.92
N LEU A 64 0.00 10.49 6.00
CA LEU A 64 0.67 11.55 6.75
C LEU A 64 2.18 11.36 6.67
N ALA A 65 2.91 12.41 6.31
CA ALA A 65 4.38 12.35 6.16
C ALA A 65 5.10 11.83 7.43
N THR A 66 4.55 12.14 8.61
CA THR A 66 5.15 11.79 9.91
C THR A 66 4.71 10.43 10.47
N HIS A 67 3.61 9.86 9.99
CA HIS A 67 3.00 8.65 10.58
C HIS A 67 2.86 7.48 9.59
N GLY A 68 2.83 7.75 8.28
CA GLY A 68 2.54 6.75 7.25
C GLY A 68 1.08 6.75 6.81
N TYR A 69 0.55 5.58 6.47
CA TYR A 69 -0.76 5.40 5.87
C TYR A 69 -1.72 4.64 6.80
N PHE A 70 -2.99 5.03 6.79
CA PHE A 70 -4.07 4.37 7.55
C PHE A 70 -5.42 4.57 6.86
N ILE A 71 -6.41 3.74 7.20
CA ILE A 71 -7.80 3.91 6.76
C ILE A 71 -8.48 4.91 7.69
N ALA A 72 -9.11 5.94 7.12
CA ALA A 72 -9.97 6.86 7.86
C ALA A 72 -11.25 6.11 8.26
N GLU A 73 -11.33 5.75 9.52
CA GLU A 73 -12.52 5.26 10.21
C GLU A 73 -12.88 6.25 11.30
#